data_AF-A0A914A5F4-F1
#
_entry.id   AF-A0A914A5F4-F1
#
_cell.length_a   1.000
_cell.length_b   1.000
_cell.length_c   1.000
_cell.angle_alpha   90.00
_cell.angle_beta   90.00
_cell.angle_gamma   90.00
#
_symmetry.space_group_name_H-M   'P 1'
#
loop_
_entity.id
_entity.type
_entity.pdbx_description
1 polymer ?
#
loop_
_entity_poly.entity_id
_entity_poly.type
_entity_poly.pdbx_seq_one_letter_code
_entity_poly.pdbx_strand_id
1 'polypeptide(L)'
;MQYCLQFTNPDGKAAHLVSVTSEEENQFLLSYATLAGNQRFWIGYQYDNAQGRFIWVDGTSEAGYENWYPRQPTYGACVTVYDGFWASVWCTNSNGFVCKMAI
;
A
#
# COMPACT_ATOMS: atom_id res chain seq x y z
N MET A 1 -3.86 -5.59 9.66
CA MET A 1 -3.12 -4.59 8.85
C MET A 1 -2.38 -3.54 9.69
N GLN A 2 -2.02 -3.84 10.95
CA GLN A 2 -1.22 -2.95 11.79
C GLN A 2 0.23 -3.44 11.94
N TYR A 3 0.66 -4.41 11.14
CA TYR A 3 1.96 -5.06 11.28
C TYR A 3 3.13 -4.08 11.17
N CYS A 4 3.01 -3.04 10.35
CA CYS A 4 4.06 -2.04 10.21
C CYS A 4 4.24 -1.16 11.46
N LEU A 5 3.19 -0.96 12.26
CA LEU A 5 3.25 -0.08 13.45
C LEU A 5 4.14 -0.66 14.56
N GLN A 6 4.60 -1.91 14.43
CA GLN A 6 5.55 -2.54 15.34
C GLN A 6 6.99 -2.09 15.10
N PHE A 7 7.26 -1.42 13.97
CA PHE A 7 8.60 -0.95 13.61
C PHE A 7 8.69 0.57 13.82
N THR A 8 9.74 1.00 14.53
CA THR A 8 10.06 2.40 14.77
C THR A 8 11.52 2.67 14.43
N ASN A 9 11.81 3.85 13.87
CA ASN A 9 13.20 4.29 13.66
C ASN A 9 13.83 4.83 14.98
N PRO A 10 15.15 5.12 15.01
CA PRO A 10 15.81 5.69 16.19
C PRO A 10 15.25 7.03 16.67
N ASP A 11 14.59 7.78 15.77
CA ASP A 11 13.94 9.07 16.08
C ASP A 11 12.51 8.91 16.63
N GLY A 12 12.04 7.67 16.81
CA GLY A 12 10.70 7.36 17.32
C GLY A 12 9.58 7.44 16.28
N LYS A 13 9.89 7.55 14.99
CA LYS A 13 8.89 7.54 13.90
C LYS A 13 8.44 6.10 13.63
N ALA A 14 7.12 5.87 13.67
CA ALA A 14 6.54 4.57 13.35
C ALA A 14 6.48 4.31 11.84
N ALA A 15 6.60 3.05 11.44
CA ALA A 15 6.38 2.64 10.07
C ALA A 15 4.89 2.36 9.80
N HIS A 16 4.46 2.65 8.59
CA HIS A 16 3.11 2.37 8.10
C HIS A 16 3.20 1.47 6.86
N LEU A 17 2.07 0.87 6.47
CA LEU A 17 2.00 0.28 5.13
C LEU A 17 2.31 1.36 4.10
N VAL A 18 3.10 1.01 3.10
CA VAL A 18 3.72 1.98 2.20
C VAL A 18 2.68 2.80 1.43
N SER A 19 2.85 4.13 1.43
CA SER A 19 2.23 5.03 0.47
C SER A 19 2.96 4.99 -0.87
N VAL A 20 2.21 5.09 -1.98
CA VAL A 20 2.77 5.10 -3.33
C VAL A 20 2.32 6.36 -4.04
N THR A 21 3.27 7.24 -4.32
CA THR A 21 3.00 8.61 -4.78
C THR A 21 3.56 8.92 -6.16
N SER A 22 4.29 7.98 -6.77
CA SER A 22 4.80 8.11 -8.13
C SER A 22 5.00 6.75 -8.81
N GLU A 23 5.17 6.77 -10.14
CA GLU A 23 5.49 5.58 -10.93
C GLU A 23 6.83 4.98 -10.53
N GLU A 24 7.84 5.82 -10.26
CA GLU A 24 9.16 5.39 -9.83
C GLU A 24 9.09 4.64 -8.50
N GLU A 25 8.28 5.14 -7.56
CA GLU A 25 8.05 4.47 -6.26
C GLU A 25 7.35 3.12 -6.47
N ASN A 26 6.34 3.07 -7.34
CA ASN A 26 5.62 1.84 -7.64
C ASN A 26 6.54 0.75 -8.26
N GLN A 27 7.37 1.14 -9.23
CA GLN A 27 8.33 0.23 -9.88
C GLN A 27 9.43 -0.24 -8.92
N PHE A 28 9.92 0.65 -8.05
CA PHE A 28 10.85 0.30 -7.00
C PHE A 28 10.24 -0.74 -6.06
N LEU A 29 9.00 -0.53 -5.60
CA LEU A 29 8.32 -1.45 -4.68
C LEU A 29 8.05 -2.81 -5.32
N LEU A 30 7.65 -2.85 -6.60
CA LEU A 30 7.48 -4.09 -7.35
C LEU A 30 8.79 -4.88 -7.39
N SER A 31 9.90 -4.23 -7.73
CA SER A 31 11.22 -4.85 -7.80
C SER A 31 11.67 -5.35 -6.42
N TYR A 32 11.54 -4.50 -5.40
CA TYR A 32 11.90 -4.81 -4.02
C TYR A 32 11.12 -6.01 -3.47
N ALA A 33 9.79 -6.00 -3.62
CA ALA A 33 8.93 -7.08 -3.15
C ALA A 33 9.19 -8.40 -3.90
N THR A 34 9.40 -8.33 -5.22
CA THR A 34 9.72 -9.50 -6.05
C THR A 34 11.04 -10.15 -5.63
N LEU A 35 12.08 -9.35 -5.37
CA LEU A 35 13.36 -9.83 -4.83
C LEU A 35 13.21 -10.50 -3.46
N ALA A 36 12.26 -10.03 -2.65
CA ALA A 36 11.89 -10.63 -1.36
C ALA A 36 10.94 -11.84 -1.49
N GLY A 37 10.64 -12.31 -2.71
CA GLY A 37 9.76 -13.46 -2.97
C GLY A 37 8.26 -13.16 -2.89
N ASN A 38 7.86 -11.89 -2.84
CA ASN A 38 6.46 -11.47 -2.77
C ASN A 38 5.97 -11.01 -4.15
N GLN A 39 5.12 -11.82 -4.79
CA GLN A 39 4.49 -11.47 -6.07
C GLN A 39 3.26 -10.57 -5.93
N ARG A 40 2.63 -10.59 -4.75
CA ARG A 40 1.51 -9.74 -4.36
C ARG A 40 1.73 -9.24 -2.94
N PHE A 41 1.58 -7.94 -2.73
CA PHE A 41 1.81 -7.34 -1.42
C PHE A 41 0.84 -6.21 -1.13
N TRP A 42 0.54 -6.02 0.15
CA TRP A 42 -0.26 -4.92 0.67
C TRP A 42 0.48 -3.59 0.59
N ILE A 43 -0.24 -2.55 0.21
CA ILE A 43 0.15 -1.15 0.34
C ILE A 43 -0.81 -0.44 1.31
N GLY A 44 -0.47 0.79 1.67
CA GLY A 44 -1.21 1.58 2.66
C GLY A 44 -2.49 2.24 2.16
N TYR A 45 -2.94 1.91 0.94
CA TYR A 45 -4.16 2.49 0.38
C TYR A 45 -5.37 1.65 0.80
N GLN A 46 -6.36 2.30 1.42
CA GLN A 46 -7.58 1.62 1.88
C GLN A 46 -8.83 2.50 1.72
N TYR A 47 -9.97 1.88 1.49
CA TYR A 47 -11.25 2.56 1.41
C TYR A 47 -11.74 2.93 2.83
N ASP A 48 -11.90 4.23 3.07
CA ASP A 48 -12.50 4.77 4.28
C ASP A 48 -13.99 5.01 4.03
N ASN A 49 -14.84 4.21 4.70
CA ASN A 49 -16.29 4.31 4.57
C ASN A 49 -16.87 5.63 5.09
N ALA A 50 -16.23 6.26 6.07
CA ALA A 50 -16.70 7.53 6.62
C ALA A 50 -16.39 8.69 5.66
N GLN A 51 -15.27 8.62 4.95
CA GLN A 51 -14.89 9.61 3.94
C GLN A 51 -15.42 9.28 2.54
N GLY A 52 -15.87 8.05 2.31
CA GLY A 52 -16.39 7.59 1.02
C GLY A 52 -15.34 7.47 -0.08
N ARG A 53 -14.05 7.36 0.28
CA ARG A 53 -12.92 7.35 -0.67
C ARG A 53 -11.74 6.52 -0.16
N PHE A 54 -10.80 6.21 -1.04
CA PHE A 54 -9.54 5.59 -0.65
C PHE A 54 -8.58 6.62 -0.05
N ILE A 55 -7.92 6.27 1.06
CA ILE A 55 -6.95 7.11 1.77
C ILE A 55 -5.66 6.32 2.06
N TRP A 56 -4.56 7.05 2.24
CA TRP A 56 -3.31 6.48 2.74
C TRP A 56 -3.33 6.42 4.28
N VAL A 57 -3.04 5.24 4.84
CA VAL A 57 -3.03 5.02 6.31
C VAL A 57 -1.90 5.72 7.06
N ASP A 58 -0.92 6.25 6.34
CA ASP A 58 0.18 7.06 6.89
C ASP A 58 -0.14 8.57 6.86
N GLY A 59 -1.33 8.96 6.38
CA GLY A 59 -1.75 10.35 6.26
C GLY A 59 -1.17 11.08 5.05
N THR A 60 -0.44 10.39 4.17
CA THR A 60 0.02 10.96 2.90
C THR A 60 -1.17 11.49 2.10
N SER A 61 -1.05 12.72 1.60
CA SER A 61 -2.07 13.30 0.73
C SER A 61 -2.14 12.52 -0.59
N GLU A 62 -3.34 12.27 -1.10
CA GLU A 62 -3.54 11.75 -2.45
C GLU A 62 -2.88 12.71 -3.46
N ALA A 63 -1.70 12.34 -3.95
CA ALA A 63 -0.90 13.16 -4.88
C ALA A 63 -1.37 13.00 -6.35
N GLY A 64 -2.54 12.39 -6.57
CA GLY A 64 -3.12 12.13 -7.89
C GLY A 64 -2.49 10.96 -8.67
N TYR A 65 -1.41 10.35 -8.17
CA TYR A 65 -0.89 9.12 -8.74
C TYR A 65 -1.75 7.93 -8.34
N GLU A 66 -2.24 7.21 -9.34
CA GLU A 66 -2.95 5.94 -9.18
C GLU A 66 -2.47 4.97 -10.24
N ASN A 67 -2.33 3.69 -9.88
CA ASN A 67 -1.89 2.66 -10.82
C ASN A 67 -2.79 1.43 -10.80
N TRP A 68 -4.11 1.67 -10.83
CA TRP A 68 -5.11 0.60 -10.80
C TRP A 68 -4.97 -0.37 -11.98
N TYR A 69 -5.15 -1.65 -11.70
CA TYR A 69 -5.38 -2.68 -12.70
C TYR A 69 -6.63 -2.31 -13.52
N PRO A 70 -6.70 -2.63 -14.83
CA PRO A 70 -7.89 -2.37 -15.62
C PRO A 70 -9.18 -2.79 -14.91
N ARG A 71 -10.14 -1.86 -14.82
CA ARG A 71 -11.46 -2.00 -14.16
C ARG A 71 -11.43 -2.04 -12.62
N GLN A 72 -10.32 -1.74 -11.97
CA GLN A 72 -10.26 -1.49 -10.51
C GLN A 72 -10.48 -0.01 -10.19
N PRO A 73 -10.85 0.34 -8.93
CA PRO A 73 -11.24 -0.56 -7.85
C PRO A 73 -12.60 -1.26 -8.11
N THR A 74 -12.81 -2.44 -7.51
CA THR A 74 -14.05 -3.23 -7.67
C THR A 74 -14.71 -3.59 -6.33
N TYR A 75 -14.14 -4.54 -5.61
CA TYR A 75 -14.61 -5.05 -4.32
C TYR A 75 -13.49 -4.99 -3.27
N GLY A 76 -13.88 -4.89 -2.00
CA GLY A 76 -12.97 -4.83 -0.87
C GLY A 76 -12.39 -3.44 -0.60
N ALA A 77 -11.94 -3.25 0.64
CA ALA A 77 -11.47 -1.96 1.13
C ALA A 77 -9.93 -1.86 1.21
N CYS A 78 -9.19 -2.91 0.84
CA CYS A 78 -7.74 -2.95 1.01
C CYS A 78 -7.04 -3.16 -0.33
N VAL A 79 -5.87 -2.52 -0.51
CA VAL A 79 -5.21 -2.49 -1.83
C VAL A 79 -3.91 -3.27 -1.82
N THR A 80 -3.74 -4.12 -2.83
CA THR A 80 -2.48 -4.82 -3.11
C THR A 80 -1.87 -4.35 -4.42
N VAL A 81 -0.55 -4.43 -4.53
CA VAL A 81 0.18 -4.42 -5.81
C VAL A 81 0.36 -5.85 -6.29
N TYR A 82 0.06 -6.10 -7.55
CA TYR A 82 0.28 -7.36 -8.26
C TYR A 82 0.60 -7.06 -9.73
N ASP A 83 1.71 -7.62 -10.23
CA ASP A 83 2.18 -7.36 -11.61
C ASP A 83 2.36 -5.86 -11.91
N GLY A 84 2.80 -5.10 -10.90
CA GLY A 84 2.98 -3.65 -10.98
C GLY A 84 1.71 -2.80 -10.84
N PHE A 85 0.52 -3.40 -10.80
CA PHE A 85 -0.75 -2.68 -10.75
C PHE A 85 -1.48 -2.89 -9.43
N TRP A 86 -2.35 -1.93 -9.09
CA TRP A 86 -3.12 -1.92 -7.85
C TRP A 86 -4.46 -2.64 -8.04
N ALA A 87 -4.87 -3.41 -7.03
CA ALA A 87 -6.19 -4.03 -7.01
C ALA A 87 -6.82 -3.88 -5.63
N SER A 88 -8.09 -3.51 -5.57
CA SER A 88 -8.87 -3.60 -4.35
C SER A 88 -9.27 -5.06 -4.12
N VAL A 89 -9.04 -5.56 -2.91
CA VAL A 89 -9.32 -6.93 -2.52
C VAL A 89 -9.84 -6.99 -1.08
N TRP A 90 -10.38 -8.14 -0.68
CA TRP A 90 -10.81 -8.38 0.69
C TRP A 90 -9.62 -8.31 1.66
N CYS A 91 -9.79 -7.50 2.69
CA CYS A 91 -8.80 -7.26 3.74
C CYS A 91 -8.40 -8.52 4.54
N THR A 92 -9.19 -9.60 4.44
CA THR A 92 -8.94 -10.90 5.05
C THR A 92 -7.95 -11.76 4.27
N ASN A 93 -7.55 -11.36 3.07
CA ASN A 93 -6.58 -12.09 2.26
C ASN A 93 -5.21 -12.16 2.94
N SER A 94 -4.50 -13.27 2.76
CA SER A 94 -3.11 -13.40 3.19
C SER A 94 -2.19 -12.99 2.02
N ASN A 95 -1.51 -11.86 2.16
CA ASN A 95 -0.50 -11.37 1.21
C ASN A 95 0.74 -10.89 1.98
N GLY A 96 1.86 -10.76 1.28
CA GLY A 96 3.01 -10.02 1.79
C GLY A 96 2.66 -8.56 2.05
N PHE A 97 3.56 -7.81 2.68
CA PHE A 97 3.36 -6.38 2.94
C PHE A 97 4.69 -5.63 2.87
N VAL A 98 4.62 -4.36 2.50
CA VAL A 98 5.79 -3.47 2.53
C VAL A 98 5.49 -2.30 3.47
N CYS A 99 6.43 -2.02 4.36
CA CYS A 99 6.35 -0.90 5.29
C CYS A 99 7.26 0.25 4.84
N LYS A 100 6.82 1.49 5.05
CA LYS A 100 7.60 2.71 4.83
C LYS A 100 7.65 3.51 6.13
N MET A 101 8.83 4.03 6.44
CA MET A 101 9.00 4.97 7.56
C MET A 101 8.81 6.40 7.04
N ALA A 102 8.17 7.24 7.86
CA ALA A 102 8.10 8.67 7.58
C ALA A 102 9.53 9.25 7.63
N ILE A 103 9.90 10.02 6.61
CA ILE A 103 11.19 10.74 6.55
C ILE A 103 11.17 11.88 7.56
#